data_AF-A0A832HNG5-F1
#
_entry.id   AF-A0A832HNG5-F1
#
_cell.length_a   1.000
_cell.length_b   1.000
_cell.length_c   1.000
_cell.angle_alpha   90.00
_cell.angle_beta   90.00
_cell.angle_gamma   90.00
#
_symmetry.space_group_name_H-M   'P 1'
#
loop_
_entity.id
_entity.type
_entity.pdbx_description
1 polymer ?
#
loop_
_entity_poly.entity_id
_entity_poly.type
_entity_poly.pdbx_seq_one_letter_code
_entity_poly.pdbx_strand_id
1 'polypeptide(L)' 'MEQRLAPLFASDGRGKNRKWTFSSVMKSLQQITINPARIGKVEFEQVTVPTAEQQRILDLLGVKL' A
#
# COMPACT_ATOMS: atom_id res chain seq x y z
N MET A 1 -1.44 -10.57 -9.70
CA MET A 1 -1.38 -9.26 -9.00
C MET A 1 -1.86 -8.13 -9.92
N GLU A 2 -1.34 -8.02 -11.15
CA GLU A 2 -1.74 -6.96 -12.10
C GLU A 2 -3.24 -6.93 -12.44
N GLN A 3 -3.89 -8.08 -12.58
CA GLN A 3 -5.35 -8.15 -12.83
C GLN A 3 -6.17 -7.55 -11.68
N ARG A 4 -5.72 -7.69 -10.43
CA ARG A 4 -6.41 -7.15 -9.25
C ARG A 4 -6.27 -5.62 -9.15
N LEU A 5 -5.16 -5.09 -9.65
CA LEU A 5 -4.89 -3.65 -9.72
C LEU A 5 -5.49 -2.99 -10.97
N ALA A 6 -6.06 -3.74 -11.90
CA ALA A 6 -6.68 -3.22 -13.12
C ALA A 6 -7.69 -2.08 -12.86
N PRO A 7 -8.56 -2.13 -11.81
CA PRO A 7 -9.46 -1.02 -11.50
C PRO A 7 -8.74 0.27 -11.08
N LEU A 8 -7.57 0.15 -10.44
CA LEU A 8 -6.74 1.28 -10.04
C LEU A 8 -6.16 2.00 -11.26
N PHE A 9 -5.70 1.24 -12.26
CA PHE A 9 -5.16 1.79 -13.50
C PHE A 9 -6.24 2.28 -14.47
N ALA A 10 -7.41 1.64 -14.49
CA ALA A 10 -8.53 2.04 -15.34
C ALA A 10 -9.15 3.38 -14.93
N SER A 11 -9.09 3.70 -13.63
CA SER A 11 -9.60 4.95 -13.07
C SER A 11 -8.56 6.09 -13.09
N ASP A 12 -7.37 5.85 -13.62
CA ASP A 12 -6.24 6.79 -13.55
C ASP A 12 -6.18 7.72 -14.77
N GLY A 13 -5.57 8.90 -14.58
CA GLY A 13 -5.38 9.88 -15.63
C GLY A 13 -4.47 9.37 -16.77
N ARG A 14 -4.45 10.08 -17.90
CA ARG A 14 -3.56 9.78 -19.04
C ARG A 14 -2.31 10.67 -19.03
N GLY A 15 -1.21 10.14 -19.57
CA GLY A 15 0.04 10.90 -19.77
C GLY A 15 0.61 11.43 -18.46
N LYS A 16 0.79 12.76 -18.37
CA LYS A 16 1.32 13.43 -17.17
C LYS A 16 0.41 13.35 -15.94
N ASN A 17 -0.87 13.00 -16.12
CA ASN A 17 -1.83 12.84 -15.03
C ASN A 17 -1.95 11.38 -14.56
N ARG A 18 -1.13 10.47 -15.11
CA ARG A 18 -1.13 9.05 -14.73
C ARG A 18 -0.32 8.88 -13.44
N LYS A 19 -1.01 8.73 -12.31
CA LYS A 19 -0.39 8.52 -10.99
C LYS A 19 -0.01 7.06 -10.76
N TRP A 20 -0.80 6.14 -11.29
CA TRP A 20 -0.75 4.72 -11.00
C TRP A 20 -0.11 3.93 -12.16
N THR A 21 1.12 3.51 -11.89
CA THR A 21 1.87 2.48 -12.61
C THR A 21 2.24 1.35 -11.65
N PHE A 22 2.55 0.16 -12.16
CA PHE A 22 2.99 -0.95 -11.31
C PHE A 22 4.15 -0.55 -10.39
N SER A 23 5.16 0.16 -10.92
CA SER A 23 6.29 0.67 -10.14
C SER A 23 5.87 1.63 -9.03
N SER A 24 4.89 2.52 -9.28
CA SER A 24 4.39 3.44 -8.24
C SER A 24 3.60 2.71 -7.14
N VAL A 25 2.88 1.65 -7.50
CA VAL A 25 2.16 0.80 -6.53
C VAL A 25 3.17 0.08 -5.64
N MET A 26 4.21 -0.51 -6.23
CA MET A 26 5.28 -1.15 -5.47
C MET A 26 5.98 -0.18 -4.52
N LYS A 27 6.32 1.04 -4.99
CA LYS A 27 6.89 2.08 -4.13
C LYS A 27 5.96 2.47 -2.98
N SER A 28 4.65 2.53 -3.23
CA SER A 28 3.66 2.87 -2.20
C SER A 28 3.53 1.77 -1.16
N LEU A 29 3.55 0.49 -1.57
CA LEU A 29 3.47 -0.65 -0.65
C LEU A 29 4.75 -0.83 0.17
N GLN A 30 5.93 -0.52 -0.40
CA GLN A 30 7.21 -0.56 0.31
C GLN A 30 7.28 0.40 1.51
N GLN A 31 6.44 1.43 1.54
CA GLN A 31 6.34 2.35 2.67
C GLN A 31 5.56 1.77 3.85
N ILE A 32 4.78 0.72 3.65
CA ILE A 32 4.12 0.00 4.72
C ILE A 32 5.16 -0.92 5.36
N THR A 33 5.55 -0.61 6.59
CA THR A 33 6.56 -1.38 7.32
C THR A 33 6.01 -1.90 8.65
N ILE A 34 6.52 -3.06 9.05
CA ILE A 34 6.30 -3.64 10.38
C ILE A 34 7.62 -3.48 11.13
N ASN A 35 7.60 -2.76 12.24
CA ASN A 35 8.79 -2.49 13.05
C ASN A 35 8.60 -3.09 14.44
N PRO A 36 9.57 -3.87 14.95
CA PRO A 36 9.54 -4.29 16.34
C PRO A 36 9.71 -3.05 17.23
N ALA A 37 8.76 -2.85 18.14
CA ALA A 37 8.74 -1.75 19.09
C ALA A 37 8.77 -2.31 20.51
N ARG A 38 9.48 -1.62 21.40
CA ARG A 38 9.58 -1.99 22.81
C ARG A 38 9.25 -0.80 23.69
N ILE A 39 8.28 -0.97 24.58
CA ILE A 39 7.94 0.00 25.61
C ILE A 39 8.15 -0.66 26.97
N GLY A 40 9.25 -0.28 27.63
CA GLY A 40 9.68 -0.88 28.89
C GLY A 40 10.01 -2.37 28.74
N LYS A 41 9.14 -3.23 29.29
CA LYS A 41 9.25 -4.70 29.20
C LYS A 41 8.32 -5.33 28.16
N VAL A 42 7.48 -4.55 27.49
CA VAL A 42 6.54 -5.04 26.48
C VAL A 42 7.18 -4.87 25.11
N GLU A 43 7.23 -5.97 24.35
CA GLU A 43 7.64 -5.99 22.94
C GLU A 43 6.41 -6.27 22.08
N PHE A 44 6.22 -5.49 21.02
CA PHE A 44 5.13 -5.65 20.07
C PHE A 44 5.56 -5.23 18.67
N GLU A 45 4.84 -5.71 17.67
CA GLU A 45 5.05 -5.29 16.29
C GLU A 45 4.20 -4.05 16.01
N GLN A 46 4.84 -2.94 15.67
CA GLN A 46 4.17 -1.74 15.22
C GLN A 46 4.06 -1.77 13.69
N VAL A 47 2.84 -1.99 13.21
CA VAL A 47 2.53 -1.87 11.79
C VAL A 47 2.24 -0.40 11.46
N THR A 48 2.81 0.08 10.36
CA THR A 48 2.51 1.42 9.85
C THR A 48 1.04 1.51 9.45
N VAL A 49 0.33 2.54 9.92
CA VAL A 49 -1.07 2.79 9.52
C VAL A 49 -1.08 3.21 8.04
N PRO A 50 -1.75 2.45 7.14
CA PRO A 50 -1.81 2.81 5.72
C PRO A 50 -2.53 4.13 5.51
N THR A 51 -2.04 4.91 4.55
CA THR A 51 -2.82 6.03 3.99
C THR A 51 -4.05 5.50 3.24
N ALA A 52 -5.06 6.36 3.00
CA ALA A 52 -6.27 5.97 2.28
C ALA A 52 -5.98 5.35 0.88
N GLU A 53 -4.94 5.82 0.20
CA GLU A 53 -4.52 5.27 -1.09
C GLU A 53 -3.88 3.90 -0.95
N GLN A 54 -3.01 3.71 0.04
CA GLN A 54 -2.41 2.41 0.35
C GLN A 54 -3.47 1.40 0.77
N GLN A 55 -4.45 1.81 1.60
CA GLN A 55 -5.56 0.95 1.99
C GLN A 55 -6.36 0.50 0.78
N ARG A 56 -6.67 1.40 -0.15
CA ARG A 56 -7.35 1.04 -1.41
C ARG A 56 -6.56 0.02 -2.23
N ILE A 57 -5.23 0.12 -2.26
CA ILE A 57 -4.37 -0.87 -2.94
C ILE A 57 -4.44 -2.21 -2.21
N LEU A 58 -4.36 -2.23 -0.89
CA LEU A 58 -4.46 -3.46 -0.08
C LEU A 58 -5.81 -4.15 -0.26
N ASP A 59 -6.91 -3.39 -0.29
CA ASP A 59 -8.27 -3.88 -0.49
C ASP A 59 -8.42 -4.54 -1.87
N LEU A 60 -7.89 -3.90 -2.92
CA LEU A 60 -7.86 -4.48 -4.27
C LEU A 60 -7.03 -5.77 -4.32
N LEU A 61 -5.94 -5.83 -3.56
CA LEU A 61 -5.10 -7.03 -3.47
C LEU A 61 -5.70 -8.12 -2.57
N GLY A 62 -6.68 -7.78 -1.72
CA GLY A 62 -7.27 -8.67 -0.72
C GLY A 62 -6.34 -8.96 0.46
N VAL A 63 -5.46 -8.03 0.81
CA VAL A 63 -4.47 -8.19 1.90
C VAL A 63 -4.94 -7.43 3.13
N LYS A 64 -4.82 -8.06 4.30
CA LYS A 64 -5.01 -7.43 5.61
C LYS A 64 -3.64 -7.34 6.31
N LEU A 65 -3.39 -6.20 6.93
CA LEU A 65 -2.21 -5.94 7.75
C LEU A 65 -2.47 -6.30 9.22
#